data_AF-A0A3M0YUR7-F1
#
_entry.id   AF-A0A3M0YUR7-F1
#
_cell.length_a   1.000
_cell.length_b   1.000
_cell.length_c   1.000
_cell.angle_alpha   90.00
_cell.angle_beta   90.00
_cell.angle_gamma   90.00
#
_symmetry.space_group_name_H-M   'P 1'
#
loop_
_entity.id
_entity.type
_entity.pdbx_description
1 polymer ?
#
loop_
_entity_poly.entity_id
_entity_poly.type
_entity_poly.pdbx_seq_one_letter_code
_entity_poly.pdbx_strand_id
1 'polypeptide(L)' 'RRLDIGCEKEQLLLTLLEIIRQLQRRGVIAVQRMCFQCVHYRARHDGHAHYCNLMGEPLHTAALRMDCPEFEEAVEK' A
#
# COMPACT_ATOMS: atom_id res chain seq x y z
N ARG A 1 -23.81 -12.27 -16.17
CA ARG A 1 -22.36 -12.15 -15.92
C ARG A 1 -22.20 -11.15 -14.77
N ARG A 2 -22.09 -11.63 -13.52
CA ARG A 2 -21.90 -10.75 -12.36
C ARG A 2 -20.51 -10.13 -12.53
N LEU A 3 -20.47 -8.82 -12.78
CA LEU A 3 -19.22 -8.06 -12.62
C LEU A 3 -19.01 -7.96 -11.12
N ASP A 4 -18.06 -8.71 -10.59
CA ASP A 4 -17.72 -8.67 -9.18
C ASP A 4 -17.01 -7.33 -8.88
N ILE A 5 -17.82 -6.29 -8.62
CA ILE A 5 -17.42 -4.90 -8.31
C ILE A 5 -16.35 -4.82 -7.20
N GLY A 6 -16.22 -5.85 -6.36
CA GLY A 6 -15.18 -5.94 -5.32
C GLY A 6 -13.76 -5.98 -5.88
N CYS A 7 -13.53 -6.70 -6.98
CA CYS A 7 -12.20 -6.85 -7.58
C CYS A 7 -11.73 -5.54 -8.27
N GLU A 8 -12.64 -4.81 -8.93
CA GLU A 8 -12.31 -3.55 -9.61
C GLU A 8 -11.85 -2.46 -8.62
N LYS A 9 -12.52 -2.37 -7.46
CA LYS A 9 -12.15 -1.42 -6.40
C LYS A 9 -10.76 -1.72 -5.82
N GLU A 10 -10.48 -2.99 -5.56
CA GLU A 10 -9.17 -3.43 -5.06
C GLU A 10 -8.06 -3.18 -6.09
N GLN A 11 -8.33 -3.47 -7.36
CA GLN A 11 -7.37 -3.19 -8.43
C GLN A 11 -7.11 -1.69 -8.59
N LEU A 12 -8.15 -0.86 -8.53
CA LEU A 12 -8.00 0.60 -8.57
C LEU A 12 -7.18 1.12 -7.39
N LEU A 13 -7.42 0.58 -6.18
CA LEU A 13 -6.66 0.94 -4.98
C LEU A 13 -5.18 0.62 -5.14
N LEU A 14 -4.84 -0.59 -5.61
CA LEU A 14 -3.44 -0.98 -5.87
C LEU A 14 -2.78 -0.06 -6.89
N THR A 15 -3.46 0.22 -8.00
CA THR A 15 -2.95 1.12 -9.04
C THR A 15 -2.74 2.54 -8.50
N LEU A 16 -3.66 3.05 -7.69
CA LEU A 16 -3.54 4.38 -7.09
C LEU A 16 -2.37 4.46 -6.12
N LEU A 17 -2.22 3.49 -5.21
CA LEU A 17 -1.10 3.43 -4.26
C LEU A 17 0.24 3.35 -5.00
N GLU A 18 0.32 2.60 -6.09
CA GLU A 18 1.52 2.48 -6.91
C GLU A 18 1.86 3.80 -7.65
N ILE A 19 0.87 4.49 -8.22
CA ILE A 19 1.07 5.80 -8.85
C ILE A 19 1.58 6.82 -7.82
N ILE A 20 0.96 6.89 -6.64
CA ILE A 20 1.36 7.79 -5.56
C ILE A 20 2.82 7.49 -5.15
N ARG A 21 3.17 6.21 -4.98
CA ARG A 21 4.54 5.77 -4.64
C ARG A 21 5.55 6.25 -5.67
N GLN A 22 5.22 6.13 -6.96
CA GLN A 22 6.10 6.60 -8.04
C GLN A 22 6.27 8.12 -8.05
N LEU A 23 5.20 8.89 -7.80
CA LEU A 23 5.27 10.36 -7.71
C LEU A 23 6.13 10.81 -6.53
N GLN A 24 6.03 10.14 -5.39
CA GLN A 24 6.84 10.41 -4.20
C GLN A 24 8.31 10.13 -4.42
N ARG A 25 8.63 8.97 -5.00
CA ARG A 25 10.01 8.62 -5.39
C ARG A 25 10.65 9.62 -6.36
N ARG A 26 9.83 10.27 -7.19
CA ARG A 26 10.27 11.32 -8.12
C ARG A 26 10.31 12.71 -7.48
N GLY A 27 9.94 12.84 -6.20
CA GLY A 27 9.88 14.12 -5.50
C GLY A 27 8.79 15.07 -6.02
N VAL A 28 7.82 14.59 -6.79
CA VAL A 28 6.73 15.41 -7.33
C VAL A 28 5.73 15.80 -6.23
N ILE A 29 5.53 14.90 -5.27
CA ILE A 29 4.68 15.10 -4.09
C ILE A 29 5.42 14.64 -2.84
N ALA A 30 5.03 15.18 -1.68
CA ALA A 30 5.58 14.76 -0.40
C ALA A 30 5.19 13.32 -0.03
N VAL A 31 5.99 12.71 0.84
CA VAL A 31 5.70 11.38 1.39
C VAL A 31 4.39 11.42 2.18
N GLN A 32 3.55 10.42 1.96
CA GLN A 32 2.24 10.24 2.59
C GLN A 32 2.33 9.04 3.53
N ARG A 33 1.47 9.04 4.54
CA ARG A 33 1.45 8.05 5.63
C ARG A 33 0.87 6.69 5.21
N MET A 34 1.19 6.21 4.02
CA MET A 34 0.58 5.02 3.44
C MET A 34 1.41 3.76 3.63
N CYS A 35 0.77 2.58 3.53
CA CYS A 35 1.42 1.30 3.76
C CYS A 35 2.71 1.12 2.94
N PHE A 36 2.74 1.53 1.67
CA PHE A 36 3.88 1.27 0.78
C PHE A 36 5.20 1.97 1.18
N GLN A 37 5.14 2.97 2.07
CA GLN A 37 6.30 3.67 2.63
C GLN A 37 6.47 3.43 4.13
N CYS A 38 5.66 2.55 4.72
CA CYS A 38 5.75 2.27 6.14
C CYS A 38 6.88 1.26 6.42
N VAL A 39 7.73 1.51 7.41
CA VAL A 39 8.76 0.54 7.88
C VAL A 39 8.17 -0.81 8.29
N HIS A 40 6.91 -0.82 8.74
CA HIS A 40 6.23 -2.04 9.17
C HIS A 40 5.65 -2.85 8.01
N TYR A 41 5.53 -2.27 6.82
CA TYR A 41 4.90 -2.94 5.69
C TYR A 41 5.88 -3.84 4.94
N ARG A 42 5.40 -5.02 4.54
CA ARG A 42 6.12 -5.96 3.69
C ARG A 42 5.21 -6.49 2.60
N ALA A 43 5.69 -6.47 1.36
CA ALA A 43 5.07 -7.20 0.24
C ALA A 43 5.85 -8.49 -0.02
N ARG A 44 5.16 -9.57 -0.41
CA ARG A 44 5.82 -10.74 -1.02
C ARG A 44 6.31 -10.40 -2.43
N HIS A 45 7.27 -11.18 -2.92
CA HIS A 45 7.86 -11.02 -4.26
C HIS A 45 6.85 -11.05 -5.41
N ASP A 46 5.69 -11.66 -5.21
CA ASP A 46 4.59 -11.70 -6.17
C ASP A 46 3.68 -10.46 -6.12
N GLY A 47 3.89 -9.55 -5.16
CA GLY A 47 3.11 -8.32 -5.00
C GLY A 47 1.67 -8.53 -4.54
N HIS A 48 1.22 -9.78 -4.36
CA HIS A 48 -0.18 -10.13 -4.07
C HIS A 48 -0.46 -10.37 -2.60
N ALA A 49 0.58 -10.54 -1.78
CA ALA A 49 0.44 -10.70 -0.35
C ALA A 49 1.10 -9.53 0.38
N HIS A 50 0.29 -8.83 1.16
CA HIS A 50 0.66 -7.71 1.99
C HIS A 50 0.70 -8.14 3.45
N TYR A 51 1.62 -7.58 4.22
CA TYR A 51 1.77 -7.91 5.64
C TYR A 51 2.18 -6.67 6.44
N CYS A 52 1.62 -6.52 7.64
CA CYS A 52 2.00 -5.48 8.58
C CYS A 52 2.73 -6.12 9.77
N ASN A 53 4.02 -5.83 9.93
CA ASN A 53 4.84 -6.36 11.02
C ASN A 53 4.42 -5.81 12.39
N LEU A 54 3.86 -4.60 12.46
CA LEU A 54 3.39 -4.01 13.71
C LEU A 54 2.15 -4.73 14.26
N MET A 55 1.21 -5.06 13.38
CA MET A 55 -0.01 -5.80 13.74
C MET A 55 0.21 -7.31 13.76
N GLY A 56 1.27 -7.81 13.12
CA GLY A 56 1.57 -9.24 13.05
C GLY A 56 0.62 -10.03 12.15
N GLU A 57 -0.01 -9.38 11.16
CA GLU A 57 -1.06 -9.99 10.35
C GLU A 57 -0.93 -9.72 8.84
N PRO A 58 -1.44 -10.65 7.99
CA PRO A 58 -1.60 -10.39 6.57
C PRO A 58 -2.67 -9.32 6.34
N LEU A 59 -2.42 -8.44 5.37
CA LEU A 59 -3.38 -7.44 4.91
C LEU A 59 -4.01 -7.90 3.60
N HIS A 60 -5.34 -7.91 3.55
CA HIS A 60 -6.05 -7.92 2.28
C HIS A 60 -5.85 -6.60 1.54
N THR A 61 -5.98 -6.59 0.22
CA THR A 61 -5.87 -5.38 -0.59
C THR A 61 -6.76 -4.25 -0.07
N ALA A 62 -8.02 -4.56 0.25
CA ALA A 62 -8.97 -3.60 0.81
C ALA A 62 -8.59 -3.04 2.20
N ALA A 63 -7.65 -3.67 2.90
CA ALA A 63 -7.15 -3.22 4.20
C ALA A 63 -5.89 -2.35 4.10
N LEU A 64 -5.32 -2.17 2.89
CA LEU A 64 -4.22 -1.24 2.67
C LEU A 64 -4.67 0.19 2.95
N ARG A 65 -3.86 0.92 3.71
CA ARG A 65 -4.17 2.28 4.16
C ARG A 65 -3.36 3.30 3.37
N MET A 66 -4.04 4.32 2.88
CA MET A 66 -3.45 5.56 2.35
C MET A 66 -3.05 6.55 3.46
N ASP A 67 -3.69 6.44 4.63
CA ASP A 67 -3.37 7.19 5.83
C ASP A 67 -3.39 6.23 7.02
N CYS A 68 -2.20 5.85 7.47
CA CYS A 68 -1.98 4.95 8.58
C CYS A 68 -1.55 5.76 9.81
N PRO A 69 -2.31 5.75 10.92
CA PRO A 69 -1.94 6.47 12.13
C PRO A 69 -0.63 5.95 12.73
N GLU A 70 -0.33 4.67 12.54
CA GLU A 70 0.89 4.00 12.99
C GLU A 70 2.04 4.11 11.96
N PHE A 71 1.92 4.97 10.96
CA PHE A 71 2.95 5.14 9.94
C PHE A 71 4.28 5.63 10.52
N GLU A 72 5.35 4.91 10.19
CA GLU A 72 6.73 5.35 10.32
C GLU A 72 7.41 5.23 8.95
N GLU A 73 8.07 6.30 8.52
CA GLU A 73 8.63 6.39 7.17
C GLU A 73 9.82 5.43 6.99
N ALA A 74 9.74 4.60 5.95
CA ALA A 74 10.83 3.74 5.52
C ALA A 74 11.91 4.60 4.87
N VAL A 75 13.10 4.61 5.48
CA VAL A 75 14.29 5.21 4.87
C VAL A 75 14.64 4.40 3.63
N GLU A 76 14.43 4.97 2.43
CA GLU A 76 14.95 4.37 1.20
C GLU A 76 16.49 4.34 1.31
N LYS A 77 17.06 3.14 1.27
CA LYS A 77 18.51 2.93 1.16
C LYS A 77 18.97 3.13 -0.28
#